data_AF-A0A951R8X4-F1
#
_entry.id   AF-A0A951R8X4-F1
#
_cell.length_a   1.000
_cell.length_b   1.000
_cell.length_c   1.000
_cell.angle_alpha   90.00
_cell.angle_beta   90.00
_cell.angle_gamma   90.00
#
_symmetry.space_group_name_H-M   'P 1'
#
loop_
_entity.id
_entity.type
_entity.pdbx_description
1 polymer ?
#
loop_
_entity_poly.entity_id
_entity_poly.type
_entity_poly.pdbx_seq_one_letter_code
_entity_poly.pdbx_strand_id
1 'polypeptide(L)'
;MHFISLVKFNFLIPFITALLIGSIISSTDPATLVPIFNKIKVKDKVSQTVISESAFNDATGAILTSAIVTILLSGKFSLTQNIWDLSIMIIVGSLVGCITGIVLLKLVNDKPYGVFKDFAPIISILSVIIAYEIATKFGGSGYMACFIVGIVTGNKKNFKIWLSQKSYDADFYVAETLGTLCRMAIFIILGSQVELVVLSKYFLPSLLVVLAFIFIIRP
;
A
#
# COMPACT_ATOMS: atom_id res chain seq x y z
N MET A 1 -4.89 -3.64 -20.82
CA MET A 1 -5.55 -3.01 -22.00
C MET A 1 -7.01 -3.44 -22.16
N HIS A 2 -7.34 -4.74 -22.08
CA HIS A 2 -8.73 -5.23 -22.25
C HIS A 2 -9.71 -4.70 -21.19
N PHE A 3 -9.29 -4.60 -19.92
CA PHE A 3 -10.09 -4.01 -18.84
C PHE A 3 -10.53 -2.56 -19.10
N ILE A 4 -9.55 -1.72 -19.45
CA ILE A 4 -9.73 -0.29 -19.66
C ILE A 4 -10.68 -0.06 -20.84
N SER A 5 -10.60 -0.93 -21.85
CA SER A 5 -11.55 -0.94 -22.96
C SER A 5 -12.97 -1.32 -22.53
N LEU A 6 -13.11 -2.33 -21.66
CA LEU A 6 -14.42 -2.81 -21.19
C LEU A 6 -15.14 -1.78 -20.31
N VAL A 7 -14.45 -1.14 -19.38
CA VAL A 7 -15.03 -0.06 -18.54
C VAL A 7 -15.36 1.16 -19.39
N LYS A 8 -14.49 1.55 -20.33
CA LYS A 8 -14.77 2.62 -21.29
C LYS A 8 -16.04 2.33 -22.11
N PHE A 9 -16.21 1.10 -22.57
CA PHE A 9 -17.35 0.72 -23.40
C PHE A 9 -18.67 0.63 -22.62
N ASN A 10 -18.63 0.15 -21.37
CA ASN A 10 -19.83 0.01 -20.53
C ASN A 10 -20.27 1.30 -19.84
N PHE A 11 -19.35 2.21 -19.52
CA PHE A 11 -19.65 3.44 -18.76
C PHE A 11 -19.43 4.74 -19.55
N LEU A 12 -18.98 4.70 -20.81
CA LEU A 12 -18.65 5.87 -21.64
C LEU A 12 -17.68 6.87 -20.96
N ILE A 13 -16.80 6.37 -20.09
CA ILE A 13 -15.87 7.23 -19.33
C ILE A 13 -14.57 7.51 -20.11
N PRO A 14 -13.90 8.65 -19.85
CA PRO A 14 -12.58 8.94 -20.41
C PRO A 14 -11.57 7.83 -20.10
N PHE A 15 -10.64 7.58 -21.04
CA PHE A 15 -9.64 6.52 -20.92
C PHE A 15 -8.82 6.62 -19.61
N ILE A 16 -8.50 7.84 -19.19
CA ILE A 16 -7.74 8.07 -17.97
C ILE A 16 -8.54 7.79 -16.69
N THR A 17 -9.87 7.96 -16.73
CA THR A 17 -10.77 7.57 -15.63
C THR A 17 -10.88 6.05 -15.55
N ALA A 18 -10.94 5.35 -16.68
CA ALA A 18 -10.90 3.89 -16.71
C ALA A 18 -9.54 3.34 -16.23
N LEU A 19 -8.43 4.04 -16.53
CA LEU A 19 -7.10 3.73 -16.00
C LEU A 19 -7.05 3.92 -14.47
N LEU A 20 -7.66 4.99 -13.95
CA LEU A 20 -7.78 5.25 -12.51
C LEU A 20 -8.57 4.15 -11.79
N ILE A 21 -9.71 3.74 -12.34
CA ILE A 21 -10.49 2.63 -11.78
C ILE A 21 -9.66 1.33 -11.78
N GLY A 22 -8.91 1.10 -12.86
CA GLY A 22 -7.99 -0.04 -12.95
C GLY A 22 -6.89 -0.01 -11.90
N SER A 23 -6.29 1.15 -11.63
CA SER A 23 -5.24 1.27 -10.61
C SER A 23 -5.78 1.07 -9.21
N ILE A 24 -7.00 1.54 -8.92
CA ILE A 24 -7.67 1.36 -7.62
C ILE A 24 -7.99 -0.12 -7.38
N ILE A 25 -8.54 -0.83 -8.36
CA ILE A 25 -8.97 -2.24 -8.21
C ILE A 25 -7.78 -3.21 -8.37
N SER A 26 -6.62 -2.75 -8.85
CA SER A 26 -5.43 -3.60 -8.99
C SER A 26 -4.92 -4.12 -7.66
N SER A 27 -5.03 -3.34 -6.57
CA SER A 27 -4.59 -3.69 -5.21
C SER A 27 -5.39 -4.89 -4.67
N THR A 28 -4.72 -5.82 -4.00
CA THR A 28 -5.34 -7.08 -3.55
C THR A 28 -4.90 -7.44 -2.15
N ASP A 29 -5.87 -7.50 -1.24
CA ASP A 29 -5.64 -7.83 0.17
C ASP A 29 -5.81 -9.34 0.44
N PRO A 30 -4.72 -10.07 0.76
CA PRO A 30 -4.78 -11.49 1.09
C PRO A 30 -5.13 -11.70 2.56
N ALA A 31 -5.32 -10.65 3.37
CA ALA A 31 -5.57 -10.76 4.81
C ALA A 31 -6.81 -11.61 5.12
N THR A 32 -7.77 -11.70 4.20
CA THR A 32 -8.93 -12.60 4.33
C THR A 32 -8.58 -14.07 4.08
N LEU A 33 -7.52 -14.35 3.31
CA LEU A 33 -7.02 -15.69 3.00
C LEU A 33 -6.02 -16.21 4.03
N VAL A 34 -5.26 -15.33 4.70
CA VAL A 34 -4.25 -15.72 5.70
C VAL A 34 -4.80 -16.64 6.81
N PRO A 35 -5.96 -16.35 7.44
CA PRO A 35 -6.55 -17.24 8.44
C PRO A 35 -6.94 -18.61 7.88
N ILE A 36 -7.29 -18.68 6.59
CA ILE A 36 -7.61 -19.93 5.89
C ILE A 36 -6.32 -20.70 5.65
N PHE A 37 -5.27 -20.07 5.10
CA PHE A 37 -3.95 -20.68 4.90
C PHE A 37 -3.32 -21.22 6.18
N ASN A 38 -3.63 -20.65 7.34
CA ASN A 38 -3.20 -21.17 8.64
C ASN A 38 -4.00 -22.40 9.12
N LYS A 39 -5.23 -22.59 8.60
CA LYS A 39 -6.10 -23.74 8.92
C LYS A 39 -5.90 -24.93 7.97
N ILE A 40 -5.50 -24.68 6.73
CA ILE A 40 -5.15 -25.72 5.74
C ILE A 40 -3.63 -25.88 5.66
N LYS A 41 -3.13 -27.10 5.40
CA LYS A 41 -1.69 -27.36 5.22
C LYS A 41 -1.19 -26.81 3.87
N VAL A 42 -1.11 -25.50 3.73
CA VAL A 42 -0.49 -24.82 2.59
C VAL A 42 1.02 -24.75 2.85
N LYS A 43 1.84 -24.85 1.80
CA LYS A 43 3.29 -24.68 1.92
C LYS A 43 3.59 -23.24 2.36
N ASP A 44 4.42 -23.06 3.38
CA ASP A 44 4.81 -21.72 3.89
C ASP A 44 5.31 -20.79 2.80
N LYS A 45 6.06 -21.33 1.83
CA LYS A 45 6.55 -20.58 0.66
C LYS A 45 5.41 -19.94 -0.15
N VAL A 46 4.29 -20.64 -0.35
CA VAL A 46 3.16 -20.11 -1.12
C VAL A 46 2.47 -18.99 -0.33
N SER A 47 2.25 -19.19 0.97
CA SER A 47 1.68 -18.15 1.84
C SER A 47 2.55 -16.89 1.86
N GLN A 48 3.86 -17.04 2.03
CA GLN A 48 4.82 -15.92 2.00
C GLN A 48 4.85 -15.21 0.66
N THR A 49 4.86 -15.94 -0.47
CA THR A 49 4.84 -15.34 -1.80
C THR A 49 3.57 -14.51 -1.99
N VAL A 50 2.39 -15.06 -1.67
CA VAL A 50 1.11 -14.36 -1.82
C VAL A 50 1.05 -13.09 -0.96
N ILE A 51 1.49 -13.17 0.31
CA ILE A 51 1.53 -11.99 1.19
C ILE A 51 2.49 -10.92 0.64
N SER A 52 3.66 -11.33 0.16
CA SER A 52 4.66 -10.40 -0.39
C SER A 52 4.20 -9.74 -1.69
N GLU A 53 3.56 -10.50 -2.58
CA GLU A 53 3.01 -10.02 -3.84
C GLU A 53 1.91 -8.99 -3.59
N SER A 54 0.99 -9.30 -2.68
CA SER A 54 -0.06 -8.38 -2.26
C SER A 54 0.48 -7.09 -1.66
N ALA A 55 1.43 -7.16 -0.73
CA ALA A 55 2.01 -5.96 -0.11
C ALA A 55 2.68 -5.05 -1.16
N PHE A 56 3.38 -5.65 -2.13
CA PHE A 56 4.00 -4.91 -3.25
C PHE A 56 2.94 -4.31 -4.20
N ASN A 57 1.89 -5.07 -4.48
CA ASN A 57 0.79 -4.66 -5.33
C ASN A 57 -0.05 -3.52 -4.70
N ASP A 58 -0.22 -3.51 -3.38
CA ASP A 58 -0.89 -2.41 -2.67
C ASP A 58 -0.08 -1.12 -2.74
N ALA A 59 1.23 -1.20 -2.52
CA ALA A 59 2.13 -0.04 -2.64
C ALA A 59 2.13 0.51 -4.09
N THR A 60 2.29 -0.37 -5.08
CA THR A 60 2.31 0.03 -6.49
C THR A 60 0.95 0.55 -6.99
N GLY A 61 -0.16 -0.04 -6.54
CA GLY A 61 -1.51 0.44 -6.81
C GLY A 61 -1.75 1.86 -6.27
N ALA A 62 -1.30 2.13 -5.04
CA ALA A 62 -1.39 3.47 -4.45
C ALA A 62 -0.54 4.51 -5.21
N ILE A 63 0.70 4.16 -5.59
CA ILE A 63 1.59 5.02 -6.39
C ILE A 63 0.95 5.33 -7.75
N LEU A 64 0.47 4.31 -8.46
CA LEU A 64 -0.14 4.47 -9.77
C LEU A 64 -1.40 5.33 -9.70
N THR A 65 -2.25 5.10 -8.69
CA THR A 65 -3.45 5.90 -8.45
C THR A 65 -3.08 7.37 -8.19
N SER A 66 -2.08 7.64 -7.35
CA SER A 66 -1.60 9.00 -7.08
C SER A 66 -1.06 9.69 -8.33
N ALA A 67 -0.30 8.98 -9.17
CA ALA A 67 0.21 9.50 -10.43
C ALA A 67 -0.94 9.85 -11.40
N ILE A 68 -1.93 8.97 -11.54
CA ILE A 68 -3.08 9.19 -12.44
C ILE A 68 -3.94 10.37 -11.97
N VAL A 69 -4.18 10.51 -10.66
CA VAL A 69 -4.87 11.66 -10.08
C VAL A 69 -4.12 12.96 -10.38
N THR A 70 -2.79 12.95 -10.28
CA THR A 70 -1.95 14.11 -10.60
C THR A 70 -2.10 14.52 -12.07
N ILE A 71 -2.11 13.54 -12.98
CA ILE A 71 -2.32 13.79 -14.42
C ILE A 71 -3.70 14.40 -14.66
N LEU A 72 -4.75 13.85 -14.04
CA LEU A 72 -6.11 14.35 -14.13
C LEU A 72 -6.24 15.80 -13.68
N LEU A 73 -5.62 16.15 -12.56
CA LEU A 73 -5.64 17.52 -12.00
C LEU A 73 -4.83 18.50 -12.86
N SER A 74 -3.70 18.05 -13.44
CA SER A 74 -2.85 18.91 -14.28
C SER A 74 -3.45 19.20 -15.66
N GLY A 75 -4.39 18.37 -16.13
CA GLY A 75 -5.02 18.48 -17.45
C GLY A 75 -4.08 18.27 -18.65
N LYS A 76 -2.79 17.94 -18.42
CA LYS A 76 -1.78 17.75 -19.46
C LYS A 76 -1.35 16.29 -19.50
N PHE A 77 -1.65 15.60 -20.60
CA PHE A 77 -1.18 14.23 -20.81
C PHE A 77 0.10 14.24 -21.66
N SER A 78 1.24 13.97 -21.04
CA SER A 78 2.50 13.69 -21.73
C SER A 78 3.06 12.37 -21.24
N LEU A 79 3.12 11.37 -22.13
CA LEU A 79 3.53 10.01 -21.75
C LEU A 79 4.96 10.00 -21.18
N THR A 80 5.87 10.74 -21.80
CA THR A 80 7.27 10.85 -21.37
C THR A 80 7.39 11.52 -20.01
N GLN A 81 6.66 12.63 -19.79
CA GLN A 81 6.68 13.34 -18.51
C GLN A 81 6.07 12.47 -17.40
N ASN A 82 4.97 11.77 -17.69
CA ASN A 82 4.28 10.94 -16.70
C ASN A 82 5.14 9.74 -16.25
N ILE A 83 5.86 9.10 -17.17
CA ILE A 83 6.80 8.02 -16.84
C ILE A 83 7.98 8.56 -16.02
N TRP A 84 8.46 9.74 -16.36
CA TRP A 84 9.52 10.42 -15.62
C TRP A 84 9.09 10.76 -14.19
N ASP A 85 7.92 11.38 -14.04
CA ASP A 85 7.36 11.75 -12.73
C ASP A 85 7.07 10.51 -11.88
N LEU A 86 6.55 9.44 -12.47
CA LEU A 86 6.35 8.16 -11.79
C LEU A 86 7.68 7.56 -11.31
N SER A 87 8.73 7.66 -12.12
CA SER A 87 10.06 7.18 -11.76
C SER A 87 10.63 7.97 -10.59
N ILE A 88 10.49 9.30 -10.60
CA ILE A 88 10.87 10.18 -9.48
C ILE A 88 10.09 9.80 -8.23
N MET A 89 8.77 9.61 -8.33
CA MET A 89 7.93 9.21 -7.21
C MET A 89 8.42 7.94 -6.52
N ILE A 90 8.80 6.93 -7.31
CA ILE A 90 9.32 5.65 -6.80
C ILE A 90 10.72 5.82 -6.20
N ILE A 91 11.65 6.46 -6.91
CA ILE A 91 13.04 6.61 -6.48
C ILE A 91 13.14 7.46 -5.22
N VAL A 92 12.52 8.64 -5.21
CA VAL A 92 12.55 9.56 -4.07
C VAL A 92 11.84 8.95 -2.88
N GLY A 93 10.66 8.34 -3.08
CA GLY A 93 9.95 7.64 -2.01
C GLY A 93 10.79 6.52 -1.39
N SER A 94 11.48 5.74 -2.23
CA SER A 94 12.34 4.64 -1.76
C SER A 94 13.57 5.12 -1.02
N LEU A 95 14.25 6.14 -1.53
CA LEU A 95 15.43 6.73 -0.89
C LEU A 95 15.05 7.35 0.46
N VAL A 96 13.99 8.16 0.49
CA VAL A 96 13.53 8.80 1.72
C VAL A 96 13.14 7.73 2.75
N GLY A 97 12.30 6.76 2.38
CA GLY A 97 11.88 5.70 3.29
C GLY A 97 13.04 4.85 3.83
N CYS A 98 14.04 4.57 3.01
CA CYS A 98 15.23 3.84 3.43
C CYS A 98 16.06 4.66 4.44
N ILE A 99 16.32 5.95 4.13
CA ILE A 99 17.09 6.84 4.98
C ILE A 99 16.37 7.05 6.32
N THR A 100 15.09 7.44 6.29
CA THR A 100 14.32 7.71 7.51
C THR A 100 14.13 6.45 8.34
N GLY A 101 13.82 5.31 7.71
CA GLY A 101 13.71 4.02 8.38
C GLY A 101 15.01 3.65 9.10
N ILE A 102 16.15 3.69 8.41
CA ILE A 102 17.45 3.34 9.02
C ILE A 102 17.84 4.33 10.13
N VAL A 103 17.69 5.64 9.90
CA VAL A 103 18.08 6.68 10.86
C VAL A 103 17.25 6.57 12.13
N LEU A 104 15.93 6.48 12.00
CA LEU A 104 15.03 6.44 13.16
C LEU A 104 15.11 5.10 13.90
N LEU A 105 15.33 4.00 13.19
CA LEU A 105 15.56 2.70 13.84
C LEU A 105 16.89 2.64 14.60
N LYS A 106 17.92 3.36 14.16
CA LYS A 106 19.17 3.48 14.92
C LYS A 106 18.96 4.17 16.28
N LEU A 107 17.96 5.05 16.42
CA LEU A 107 17.63 5.72 17.68
C LEU A 107 17.03 4.77 18.73
N VAL A 108 16.53 3.61 18.30
CA VAL A 108 15.91 2.57 19.16
C VAL A 108 16.90 1.44 19.50
N ASN A 109 18.09 1.42 18.88
CA ASN A 109 19.05 0.33 19.01
C ASN A 109 19.60 0.19 20.44
N ASP A 110 19.73 -1.04 20.94
CA ASP A 110 20.12 -1.33 22.32
C ASP A 110 21.60 -1.03 22.67
N LYS A 111 22.42 -0.64 21.70
CA LYS A 111 23.82 -0.16 21.90
C LYS A 111 23.83 1.28 22.48
N PRO A 112 24.97 1.90 22.88
CA PRO A 112 24.98 3.00 23.87
C PRO A 112 24.30 4.32 23.44
N TYR A 113 23.73 4.38 22.23
CA TYR A 113 23.03 5.53 21.66
C TYR A 113 21.49 5.37 21.65
N GLY A 114 20.95 4.26 22.19
CA GLY A 114 19.50 4.01 22.25
C GLY A 114 18.83 4.82 23.34
N VAL A 115 18.32 6.01 23.01
CA VAL A 115 17.60 6.91 23.93
C VAL A 115 16.15 6.46 24.14
N PHE A 116 15.56 5.73 23.17
CA PHE A 116 14.12 5.43 23.11
C PHE A 116 13.79 3.92 23.08
N LYS A 117 14.56 3.10 23.81
CA LYS A 117 14.43 1.62 23.79
C LYS A 117 13.04 1.10 24.20
N ASP A 118 12.41 1.78 25.16
CA ASP A 118 11.05 1.45 25.64
C ASP A 118 9.94 2.05 24.75
N PHE A 119 10.29 2.95 23.83
CA PHE A 119 9.37 3.64 22.93
C PHE A 119 9.47 3.14 21.48
N ALA A 120 9.98 1.92 21.29
CA ALA A 120 10.10 1.29 19.97
C ALA A 120 8.81 1.38 19.12
N PRO A 121 7.59 1.11 19.66
CA PRO A 121 6.35 1.23 18.89
C PRO A 121 6.07 2.66 18.42
N ILE A 122 6.35 3.65 19.27
CA ILE A 122 6.11 5.06 18.96
C ILE A 122 7.06 5.52 17.86
N ILE A 123 8.35 5.17 17.96
CA ILE A 123 9.34 5.53 16.94
C ILE A 123 9.02 4.85 15.60
N SER A 124 8.53 3.61 15.62
CA SER A 124 8.10 2.90 14.40
C SER A 124 6.98 3.65 13.69
N ILE A 125 5.92 4.03 14.41
CA ILE A 125 4.80 4.81 13.85
C ILE A 125 5.28 6.20 13.36
N LEU A 126 6.08 6.90 14.16
CA LEU A 126 6.64 8.19 13.77
C LEU A 126 7.51 8.08 12.52
N SER A 127 8.25 6.99 12.36
CA SER A 127 9.09 6.79 11.19
C SER A 127 8.30 6.69 9.90
N VAL A 128 7.13 6.06 9.95
CA VAL A 128 6.20 5.98 8.81
C VAL A 128 5.65 7.37 8.48
N ILE A 129 5.19 8.13 9.48
CA ILE A 129 4.62 9.48 9.29
C ILE A 129 5.67 10.45 8.75
N ILE A 130 6.87 10.48 9.36
CA ILE A 130 7.97 11.35 8.94
C ILE A 130 8.43 10.99 7.53
N ALA A 131 8.54 9.70 7.21
CA ALA A 131 8.92 9.27 5.86
C ALA A 131 7.89 9.70 4.81
N TYR A 132 6.60 9.60 5.12
CA TYR A 132 5.53 10.06 4.25
C TYR A 132 5.67 11.55 3.94
N GLU A 133 5.73 12.39 4.99
CA GLU A 133 5.80 13.84 4.87
C GLU A 133 7.07 14.34 4.19
N ILE A 134 8.21 13.70 4.44
CA ILE A 134 9.46 14.06 3.77
C ILE A 134 9.38 13.66 2.29
N ALA A 135 8.89 12.46 1.99
CA ALA A 135 8.82 11.99 0.61
C ALA A 135 7.91 12.87 -0.25
N THR A 136 6.73 13.22 0.25
CA THR A 136 5.79 14.09 -0.48
C THR A 136 6.36 15.49 -0.73
N LYS A 137 7.11 16.06 0.23
CA LYS A 137 7.78 17.37 0.05
C LYS A 137 8.86 17.35 -1.04
N PHE A 138 9.55 16.23 -1.22
CA PHE A 138 10.56 16.06 -2.28
C PHE A 138 9.99 15.56 -3.61
N GLY A 139 8.66 15.51 -3.77
CA GLY A 139 8.00 15.01 -4.98
C GLY A 139 8.01 13.47 -5.11
N GLY A 140 8.37 12.77 -4.04
CA GLY A 140 8.30 11.32 -3.91
C GLY A 140 6.90 10.81 -3.56
N SER A 141 6.67 9.51 -3.75
CA SER A 141 5.46 8.86 -3.22
C SER A 141 5.60 8.59 -1.73
N GLY A 142 4.75 9.22 -0.92
CA GLY A 142 4.65 8.94 0.52
C GLY A 142 4.28 7.48 0.81
N TYR A 143 3.42 6.86 -0.01
CA TYR A 143 3.08 5.44 0.13
C TYR A 143 4.29 4.53 -0.08
N MET A 144 5.15 4.84 -1.07
CA MET A 144 6.39 4.10 -1.29
C MET A 144 7.35 4.26 -0.12
N ALA A 145 7.46 5.47 0.44
CA ALA A 145 8.28 5.73 1.61
C ALA A 145 7.81 4.92 2.83
N CYS A 146 6.51 4.90 3.12
CA CYS A 146 5.92 4.08 4.18
C CYS A 146 6.18 2.59 3.97
N PHE A 147 6.01 2.09 2.74
CA PHE A 147 6.26 0.69 2.39
C PHE A 147 7.72 0.31 2.66
N ILE A 148 8.67 1.14 2.22
CA ILE A 148 10.10 0.89 2.45
C ILE A 148 10.45 0.98 3.93
N VAL A 149 9.89 1.94 4.68
CA VAL A 149 10.04 1.96 6.15
C VAL A 149 9.55 0.65 6.75
N GLY A 150 8.38 0.15 6.35
CA GLY A 150 7.83 -1.14 6.79
C GLY A 150 8.77 -2.32 6.50
N ILE A 151 9.42 -2.35 5.33
CA ILE A 151 10.43 -3.35 5.00
C ILE A 151 11.64 -3.23 5.93
N VAL A 152 12.15 -2.03 6.17
CA VAL A 152 13.33 -1.81 7.04
C VAL A 152 13.00 -2.18 8.49
N THR A 153 11.83 -1.77 9.01
CA THR A 153 11.37 -2.09 10.38
C THR A 153 11.06 -3.59 10.54
N GLY A 154 10.52 -4.25 9.51
CA GLY A 154 10.31 -5.71 9.51
C GLY A 154 11.63 -6.51 9.49
N ASN A 155 12.71 -5.94 8.96
CA ASN A 155 14.01 -6.58 8.80
C ASN A 155 15.08 -6.10 9.81
N LYS A 156 14.67 -5.60 10.99
CA LYS A 156 15.58 -5.05 12.04
C LYS A 156 16.82 -5.90 12.34
N LYS A 157 16.67 -7.24 12.37
CA LYS A 157 17.77 -8.19 12.61
C LYS A 157 18.85 -8.12 11.53
N ASN A 158 18.47 -8.01 10.26
CA ASN A 158 19.40 -7.92 9.12
C ASN A 158 20.15 -6.58 9.12
N PHE A 159 19.51 -5.52 9.58
CA PHE A 159 20.11 -4.18 9.71
C PHE A 159 20.96 -4.00 10.98
N LYS A 160 21.25 -5.07 11.74
CA LYS A 160 22.03 -5.06 12.99
C LYS A 160 21.45 -4.15 14.08
N ILE A 161 20.14 -3.91 14.05
CA ILE A 161 19.42 -3.19 15.10
C ILE A 161 19.03 -4.23 16.14
N TRP A 162 19.72 -4.23 17.27
CA TRP A 162 19.39 -5.11 18.38
C TRP A 162 18.29 -4.45 19.20
N LEU A 163 17.17 -5.15 19.36
CA LEU A 163 16.16 -4.83 20.36
C LEU A 163 16.00 -6.04 21.27
N SER A 164 15.71 -5.80 22.54
CA SER A 164 15.10 -6.80 23.41
C SER A 164 13.87 -7.42 22.75
N GLN A 165 13.70 -8.75 22.91
CA GLN A 165 12.56 -9.49 22.36
C GLN A 165 11.22 -8.85 22.78
N LYS A 166 11.14 -8.35 24.03
CA LYS A 166 9.97 -7.65 24.55
C LYS A 166 9.60 -6.40 23.74
N SER A 167 10.59 -5.56 23.39
CA SER A 167 10.35 -4.33 22.62
C SER A 167 10.05 -4.62 21.16
N TYR A 168 10.61 -5.69 20.60
CA TYR A 168 10.30 -6.16 19.26
C TYR A 168 8.83 -6.64 19.17
N ASP A 169 8.41 -7.48 20.12
CA ASP A 169 7.05 -8.02 20.15
C ASP A 169 6.03 -6.90 20.39
N ALA A 170 6.32 -5.97 21.30
CA ALA A 170 5.47 -4.80 21.54
C ALA A 170 5.27 -3.94 20.29
N ASP A 171 6.34 -3.66 19.53
CA ASP A 171 6.24 -2.91 18.27
C ASP A 171 5.37 -3.65 17.23
N PHE A 172 5.60 -4.95 17.08
CA PHE A 172 4.81 -5.78 16.18
C PHE A 172 3.32 -5.79 16.55
N TYR A 173 2.98 -6.05 17.81
CA TYR A 173 1.59 -6.10 18.26
C TYR A 173 0.88 -4.75 18.13
N VAL A 174 1.57 -3.65 18.44
CA VAL A 174 1.01 -2.30 18.27
C VAL A 174 0.75 -2.00 16.81
N ALA A 175 1.71 -2.28 15.92
CA ALA A 175 1.55 -2.07 14.48
C ALA A 175 0.41 -2.92 13.89
N GLU A 176 0.33 -4.20 14.26
CA GLU A 176 -0.73 -5.12 13.79
C GLU A 176 -2.12 -4.70 14.30
N THR A 177 -2.21 -4.31 15.57
CA THR A 177 -3.47 -3.83 16.17
C THR A 177 -3.92 -2.55 15.50
N LEU A 178 -3.01 -1.58 15.31
CA LEU A 178 -3.30 -0.32 14.64
C LEU A 178 -3.73 -0.55 13.18
N GLY A 179 -3.00 -1.40 12.45
CA GLY A 179 -3.34 -1.79 11.08
C GLY A 179 -4.72 -2.43 10.99
N THR A 180 -5.08 -3.29 11.95
CA THR A 180 -6.40 -3.90 12.03
C THR A 180 -7.50 -2.86 12.29
N LEU A 181 -7.28 -1.93 13.22
CA LEU A 181 -8.22 -0.83 13.48
C LEU A 181 -8.41 0.06 12.25
N CYS A 182 -7.33 0.44 11.57
CA CYS A 182 -7.40 1.22 10.33
C CYS A 182 -8.16 0.46 9.23
N ARG A 183 -7.91 -0.85 9.06
CA ARG A 183 -8.62 -1.68 8.09
C ARG A 183 -10.13 -1.72 8.37
N MET A 184 -10.53 -1.92 9.63
CA MET A 184 -11.94 -1.89 10.04
C MET A 184 -12.57 -0.52 9.76
N ALA A 185 -11.87 0.58 10.10
CA ALA A 185 -12.35 1.94 9.84
C ALA A 185 -12.57 2.19 8.34
N ILE A 186 -11.65 1.75 7.48
CA ILE A 186 -11.79 1.87 6.01
C ILE A 186 -13.05 1.15 5.52
N PHE A 187 -13.29 -0.09 5.97
CA PHE A 187 -14.50 -0.84 5.56
C PHE A 187 -15.79 -0.19 6.05
N ILE A 188 -15.81 0.33 7.29
CA ILE A 188 -16.98 1.02 7.85
C ILE A 188 -17.27 2.30 7.06
N ILE A 189 -16.24 3.12 6.78
CA ILE A 189 -16.39 4.36 6.02
C ILE A 189 -16.85 4.06 4.59
N LEU A 190 -16.23 3.08 3.94
CA LEU A 190 -16.60 2.67 2.58
C LEU A 190 -18.05 2.20 2.52
N GLY A 191 -18.47 1.34 3.47
CA GLY A 191 -19.86 0.88 3.58
C GLY A 191 -20.85 2.02 3.84
N SER A 192 -20.47 3.01 4.64
CA SER A 192 -21.29 4.19 4.93
C SER A 192 -21.43 5.15 3.74
N GLN A 193 -20.49 5.15 2.80
CA GLN A 193 -20.51 6.03 1.64
C GLN A 193 -21.20 5.40 0.41
N VAL A 194 -21.63 4.13 0.50
CA VAL A 194 -22.32 3.48 -0.62
C VAL A 194 -23.74 4.02 -0.78
N GLU A 195 -24.02 4.58 -1.96
CA GLU A 195 -25.36 5.00 -2.33
C GLU A 195 -26.14 3.84 -2.99
N LEU A 196 -27.09 3.25 -2.24
CA LEU A 196 -27.84 2.06 -2.68
C LEU A 196 -28.65 2.28 -3.97
N VAL A 197 -29.12 3.51 -4.21
CA VAL A 197 -29.88 3.86 -5.42
C VAL A 197 -29.00 3.76 -6.67
N VAL A 198 -27.79 4.31 -6.60
CA VAL A 198 -26.81 4.24 -7.70
C VAL A 198 -26.35 2.79 -7.91
N LEU A 199 -26.09 2.07 -6.82
CA LEU A 199 -25.69 0.66 -6.88
C LEU A 199 -26.76 -0.20 -7.57
N SER A 200 -28.04 -0.01 -7.24
CA SER A 200 -29.14 -0.73 -7.88
C SER A 200 -29.25 -0.39 -9.38
N LYS A 201 -29.11 0.89 -9.74
CA LYS A 201 -29.16 1.36 -11.13
C LYS A 201 -28.05 0.77 -12.00
N TYR A 202 -26.83 0.62 -11.45
CA TYR A 202 -25.66 0.13 -12.17
C TYR A 202 -25.25 -1.29 -11.77
N PHE A 203 -26.15 -2.07 -11.16
CA PHE A 203 -25.84 -3.40 -10.64
C PHE A 203 -25.32 -4.34 -11.74
N LEU A 204 -26.04 -4.44 -12.86
CA LEU A 204 -25.71 -5.37 -13.94
C LEU A 204 -24.40 -4.99 -14.67
N PRO A 205 -24.16 -3.71 -15.06
CA PRO A 205 -22.88 -3.30 -15.61
C PRO A 205 -21.71 -3.52 -14.64
N SER A 206 -21.90 -3.25 -13.34
CA SER A 206 -20.86 -3.43 -12.32
C SER A 206 -20.51 -4.90 -12.12
N LEU A 207 -21.51 -5.78 -12.11
CA LEU A 207 -21.31 -7.22 -11.98
C LEU A 207 -20.49 -7.79 -13.14
N LEU A 208 -20.78 -7.38 -14.38
CA LEU A 208 -20.01 -7.80 -15.56
C LEU A 208 -18.54 -7.37 -15.48
N VAL A 209 -18.27 -6.17 -14.96
CA VAL A 209 -16.91 -5.65 -14.78
C VAL A 209 -16.16 -6.46 -13.72
N VAL A 210 -16.83 -6.80 -12.61
CA VAL A 210 -16.24 -7.64 -11.55
C VAL A 210 -15.93 -9.05 -12.06
N LEU A 211 -16.87 -9.68 -12.79
CA LEU A 211 -16.65 -11.01 -13.37
C LEU A 211 -15.51 -11.01 -14.39
N ALA A 212 -15.43 -9.98 -15.24
CA ALA A 212 -14.30 -9.82 -16.15
C ALA A 212 -12.97 -9.69 -15.38
N PHE A 213 -12.95 -9.00 -14.24
CA PHE A 213 -11.77 -8.93 -13.39
C PHE A 213 -11.35 -10.29 -12.83
N ILE A 214 -12.30 -11.04 -12.29
CA ILE A 214 -12.02 -12.34 -11.66
C ILE A 214 -11.57 -13.37 -12.70
N PHE A 215 -12.23 -13.45 -13.86
CA PHE A 215 -11.99 -14.56 -14.79
C PHE A 215 -11.04 -14.24 -15.96
N ILE A 216 -10.93 -12.97 -16.36
CA ILE A 216 -10.14 -12.59 -17.55
C ILE A 216 -8.83 -11.92 -17.15
N ILE A 217 -8.83 -11.17 -16.04
CA ILE A 217 -7.69 -10.31 -15.66
C ILE A 217 -6.76 -11.00 -14.65
N ARG A 218 -7.30 -11.74 -13.69
CA ARG A 218 -6.52 -12.53 -12.72
C ARG A 218 -6.99 -13.99 -12.67
N PRO A 219 -6.62 -14.83 -13.66
CA PRO A 219 -6.88 -16.27 -13.63
C PRO A 219 -6.03 -17.02 -12.61
#